data_AF-D0NKE0-F1
#
_entry.id   AF-D0NKE0-F1
#
_cell.length_a   1.000
_cell.length_b   1.000
_cell.length_c   1.000
_cell.angle_alpha   90.00
_cell.angle_beta   90.00
_cell.angle_gamma   90.00
#
_symmetry.space_group_name_H-M   'P 1'
#
loop_
_entity.id
_entity.type
_entity.pdbx_description
1 polymer ?
#
loop_
_entity_poly.entity_id
_entity_poly.type
_entity_poly.pdbx_seq_one_letter_code
_entity_poly.pdbx_strand_id
1 'polypeptide(L)'
;MDASFLVNNYTAPALAAAYQDREYTLWLCAELLSEGKLDELEAVLKPYHDFAQHDMNTLRQTPLANAFGKRHLERIRKRLSRLPRQITKAYSARAAVVIPLCTFEGEPSVLFTLRSLTVGKHKGEVCFPGGMVDPDDSCIEGTCLREMNEEVGLAPEGVDVLGVLRCDWSSVTSITGIAVTPVVGFIGEMSDRTVAINEDEVESLFTVPVRDLMNQDNWIRHSNATPVFTGGPHVIWGLTAYLLDICLSDILQISD
;
A
#
# COMPACT_ATOMS: atom_id res chain seq x y z
N MET A 1 -18.46 -5.45 25.61
CA MET A 1 -17.97 -6.84 25.78
C MET A 1 -16.82 -6.79 26.77
N ASP A 2 -16.85 -7.59 27.85
CA ASP A 2 -15.81 -7.60 28.88
C ASP A 2 -14.48 -8.10 28.28
N ALA A 3 -13.36 -7.43 28.61
CA ALA A 3 -12.03 -7.74 28.09
C ALA A 3 -11.61 -9.20 28.40
N SER A 4 -12.27 -9.81 29.38
CA SER A 4 -12.17 -11.24 29.68
C SER A 4 -12.46 -12.15 28.47
N PHE A 5 -13.34 -11.76 27.54
CA PHE A 5 -13.59 -12.54 26.31
C PHE A 5 -12.35 -12.66 25.42
N LEU A 6 -11.57 -11.59 25.27
CA LEU A 6 -10.36 -11.58 24.45
C LEU A 6 -9.25 -12.42 25.09
N VAL A 7 -9.10 -12.32 26.41
CA VAL A 7 -8.10 -13.08 27.19
C VAL A 7 -8.43 -14.58 27.23
N ASN A 8 -9.71 -14.94 27.25
CA ASN A 8 -10.15 -16.33 27.33
C ASN A 8 -10.11 -17.08 26.00
N ASN A 9 -10.13 -16.36 24.86
CA ASN A 9 -10.22 -16.98 23.54
C ASN A 9 -8.96 -16.79 22.66
N TYR A 10 -8.05 -15.89 23.05
CA TYR A 10 -6.85 -15.59 22.28
C TYR A 10 -5.62 -15.49 23.19
N THR A 11 -4.48 -16.00 22.72
CA THR A 11 -3.21 -15.88 23.47
C THR A 11 -2.64 -14.47 23.32
N ALA A 12 -1.88 -13.98 24.31
CA ALA A 12 -1.22 -12.67 24.21
C ALA A 12 -0.33 -12.52 22.95
N PRO A 13 0.40 -13.56 22.48
CA PRO A 13 1.08 -13.53 21.19
C PRO A 13 0.14 -13.51 19.98
N ALA A 14 -1.02 -14.17 20.03
CA ALA A 14 -2.01 -14.16 18.95
C ALA A 14 -2.75 -12.81 18.85
N LEU A 15 -3.03 -12.17 19.99
CA LEU A 15 -3.51 -10.79 20.05
C LEU A 15 -2.40 -9.86 19.53
N ALA A 16 -1.18 -9.97 20.03
CA ALA A 16 -0.05 -9.18 19.55
C ALA A 16 0.18 -9.35 18.03
N ALA A 17 0.04 -10.56 17.49
CA ALA A 17 0.18 -10.84 16.05
C ALA A 17 -1.03 -10.34 15.22
N ALA A 18 -2.25 -10.41 15.75
CA ALA A 18 -3.44 -9.85 15.10
C ALA A 18 -3.45 -8.31 15.10
N TYR A 19 -2.71 -7.69 16.02
CA TYR A 19 -2.76 -6.26 16.29
C TYR A 19 -1.45 -5.50 15.98
N GLN A 20 -0.29 -6.15 15.82
CA GLN A 20 1.01 -5.49 15.52
C GLN A 20 1.09 -4.75 14.17
N ASP A 21 0.10 -4.96 13.31
CA ASP A 21 0.15 -4.66 11.89
C ASP A 21 -0.85 -3.58 11.46
N ARG A 22 -1.52 -2.96 12.43
CA ARG A 22 -2.57 -1.97 12.24
C ARG A 22 -2.53 -0.92 13.34
N GLU A 23 -1.44 -0.17 13.43
CA GLU A 23 -1.26 0.88 14.45
C GLU A 23 -2.46 1.86 14.45
N TYR A 24 -2.94 2.26 13.28
CA TYR A 24 -4.15 3.07 13.16
C TYR A 24 -5.42 2.36 13.63
N THR A 25 -5.67 1.11 13.19
CA THR A 25 -6.87 0.37 13.66
C THR A 25 -6.80 0.10 15.16
N LEU A 26 -5.61 -0.13 15.71
CA LEU A 26 -5.39 -0.29 17.14
C LEU A 26 -5.65 1.00 17.90
N TRP A 27 -5.08 2.11 17.42
CA TRP A 27 -5.30 3.43 17.96
C TRP A 27 -6.79 3.77 17.94
N LEU A 28 -7.45 3.59 16.80
CA LEU A 28 -8.89 3.81 16.63
C LEU A 28 -9.72 2.89 17.54
N CYS A 29 -9.37 1.61 17.64
CA CYS A 29 -10.03 0.70 18.56
C CYS A 29 -9.84 1.13 20.02
N ALA A 30 -8.65 1.62 20.40
CA ALA A 30 -8.38 2.11 21.75
C ALA A 30 -9.14 3.40 22.05
N GLU A 31 -9.24 4.31 21.09
CA GLU A 31 -10.01 5.56 21.18
C GLU A 31 -11.51 5.26 21.31
N LEU A 32 -12.10 4.49 20.39
CA LEU A 32 -13.51 4.08 20.42
C LEU A 32 -13.87 3.33 21.70
N LEU A 33 -12.96 2.49 22.20
CA LEU A 33 -13.14 1.79 23.48
C LEU A 33 -13.11 2.77 24.66
N SER A 34 -12.21 3.74 24.67
CA SER A 34 -12.11 4.77 25.71
C SER A 34 -13.34 5.69 25.76
N GLU A 35 -13.97 5.92 24.61
CA GLU A 35 -15.19 6.72 24.46
C GLU A 35 -16.49 5.91 24.66
N GLY A 36 -16.38 4.58 24.83
CA GLY A 36 -17.55 3.70 24.99
C GLY A 36 -18.38 3.50 23.72
N LYS A 37 -17.84 3.82 22.53
CA LYS A 37 -18.49 3.68 21.21
C LYS A 37 -18.42 2.25 20.69
N LEU A 38 -19.15 1.35 21.35
CA LEU A 38 -19.04 -0.09 21.11
C LEU A 38 -19.58 -0.56 19.75
N ASP A 39 -20.60 0.10 19.19
CA ASP A 39 -21.16 -0.27 17.89
C ASP A 39 -20.19 0.07 16.73
N GLU A 40 -19.51 1.21 16.83
CA GLU A 40 -18.46 1.64 15.88
C GLU A 40 -17.23 0.73 15.98
N LEU A 41 -16.85 0.36 17.20
CA LEU A 41 -15.78 -0.61 17.45
C LEU A 41 -16.08 -1.97 16.82
N GLU A 42 -17.32 -2.47 16.96
CA GLU A 42 -17.74 -3.72 16.31
C GLU A 42 -17.65 -3.62 14.79
N ALA A 43 -18.04 -2.50 14.19
CA ALA A 43 -17.91 -2.28 12.75
C ALA A 43 -16.45 -2.31 12.27
N VAL A 44 -15.54 -1.71 13.02
CA VAL A 44 -14.08 -1.73 12.76
C VAL A 44 -13.53 -3.16 12.87
N LEU A 45 -14.04 -3.96 13.81
CA LEU A 45 -13.53 -5.32 14.08
C LEU A 45 -14.19 -6.41 13.22
N LYS A 46 -15.38 -6.17 12.67
CA LYS A 46 -16.18 -7.14 11.89
C LYS A 46 -15.44 -7.79 10.70
N PRO A 47 -14.62 -7.07 9.91
CA PRO A 47 -13.82 -7.69 8.86
C PRO A 47 -12.84 -8.75 9.39
N TYR A 48 -12.58 -8.76 10.70
CA TYR A 48 -11.59 -9.59 11.37
C TYR A 48 -12.14 -10.82 12.10
N HIS A 49 -13.44 -11.08 12.03
CA HIS A 49 -14.06 -12.23 12.70
C HIS A 49 -13.70 -13.59 12.07
N ASP A 50 -13.41 -13.68 10.77
CA ASP A 50 -13.21 -14.94 10.03
C ASP A 50 -11.73 -15.34 9.84
N PHE A 51 -10.83 -14.95 10.75
CA PHE A 51 -9.39 -15.19 10.60
C PHE A 51 -8.93 -16.62 10.95
N ALA A 52 -9.84 -17.49 11.42
CA ALA A 52 -9.53 -18.88 11.72
C ALA A 52 -9.76 -19.79 10.49
N GLN A 53 -8.66 -20.31 9.94
CA GLN A 53 -8.58 -21.47 9.05
C GLN A 53 -9.34 -21.36 7.71
N HIS A 54 -8.63 -20.94 6.65
CA HIS A 54 -8.97 -21.37 5.28
C HIS A 54 -7.70 -21.51 4.45
N ASP A 55 -7.55 -22.70 3.85
CA ASP A 55 -6.45 -23.14 3.00
C ASP A 55 -6.09 -22.14 1.89
N MET A 56 -4.79 -22.08 1.61
CA MET A 56 -4.17 -21.45 0.45
C MET A 56 -4.54 -22.20 -0.85
N ASN A 57 -5.82 -22.18 -1.26
CA ASN A 57 -6.26 -22.84 -2.48
C ASN A 57 -6.80 -21.85 -3.52
N THR A 58 -6.08 -21.80 -4.66
CA THR A 58 -6.31 -21.02 -5.89
C THR A 58 -6.55 -19.52 -5.66
N LEU A 59 -5.50 -18.71 -5.91
CA LEU A 59 -5.67 -17.27 -6.07
C LEU A 59 -6.63 -17.04 -7.24
N ARG A 60 -7.92 -16.80 -6.93
CA ARG A 60 -8.87 -16.37 -7.95
C ARG A 60 -8.30 -15.09 -8.55
N GLN A 61 -8.32 -14.99 -9.87
CA GLN A 61 -8.04 -13.73 -10.57
C GLN A 61 -9.31 -12.87 -10.65
N THR A 62 -9.16 -11.60 -10.95
CA THR A 62 -10.26 -10.66 -11.23
C THR A 62 -10.12 -10.19 -12.67
N PRO A 63 -11.14 -10.33 -13.54
CA PRO A 63 -11.06 -9.76 -14.89
C PRO A 63 -10.80 -8.26 -14.83
N LEU A 64 -9.98 -7.72 -15.75
CA LEU A 64 -9.60 -6.31 -15.79
C LEU A 64 -10.82 -5.37 -15.76
N ALA A 65 -11.90 -5.74 -16.45
CA ALA A 65 -13.16 -4.98 -16.46
C ALA A 65 -13.82 -4.82 -15.07
N ASN A 66 -13.43 -5.65 -14.09
CA ASN A 66 -13.90 -5.59 -12.70
C ASN A 66 -12.80 -5.16 -11.72
N ALA A 67 -11.65 -4.71 -12.22
CA ALA A 67 -10.58 -4.19 -11.39
C ALA A 67 -11.08 -2.96 -10.60
N PHE A 68 -10.53 -2.80 -9.39
CA PHE A 68 -10.95 -1.82 -8.38
C PHE A 68 -12.45 -1.70 -8.04
N GLY A 69 -13.30 -2.60 -8.53
CA GLY A 69 -14.68 -2.73 -8.03
C GLY A 69 -14.70 -3.14 -6.55
N LYS A 70 -15.79 -2.83 -5.83
CA LYS A 70 -15.94 -3.10 -4.38
C LYS A 70 -15.50 -4.50 -3.96
N ARG A 71 -15.93 -5.53 -4.69
CA ARG A 71 -15.56 -6.94 -4.40
C ARG A 71 -14.06 -7.20 -4.60
N HIS A 72 -13.44 -6.52 -5.55
CA HIS A 72 -12.01 -6.66 -5.80
C HIS A 72 -11.19 -5.98 -4.70
N LEU A 73 -11.55 -4.75 -4.32
CA LEU A 73 -10.90 -4.03 -3.21
C LEU A 73 -10.97 -4.81 -1.90
N GLU A 74 -12.12 -5.42 -1.57
CA GLU A 74 -12.22 -6.31 -0.39
C GLU A 74 -11.28 -7.53 -0.46
N ARG A 75 -11.06 -8.10 -1.65
CA ARG A 75 -10.11 -9.20 -1.83
C ARG A 75 -8.67 -8.73 -1.67
N ILE A 76 -8.34 -7.53 -2.16
CA ILE A 76 -7.04 -6.89 -1.96
C ILE A 76 -6.79 -6.70 -0.47
N ARG A 77 -7.72 -6.07 0.27
CA ARG A 77 -7.66 -5.92 1.74
C ARG A 77 -7.40 -7.26 2.43
N LYS A 78 -8.17 -8.29 2.04
CA LYS A 78 -8.04 -9.63 2.61
C LYS A 78 -6.66 -10.23 2.35
N ARG A 79 -6.10 -10.09 1.15
CA ARG A 79 -4.75 -10.60 0.81
C ARG A 79 -3.68 -9.86 1.61
N LEU A 80 -3.72 -8.53 1.63
CA LEU A 80 -2.79 -7.70 2.38
C LEU A 80 -2.82 -8.06 3.88
N SER A 81 -4.00 -8.30 4.45
CA SER A 81 -4.16 -8.70 5.85
C SER A 81 -3.63 -10.10 6.21
N ARG A 82 -3.32 -10.93 5.20
CA ARG A 82 -2.91 -12.33 5.37
C ARG A 82 -1.43 -12.58 5.12
N LEU A 83 -0.68 -11.58 4.65
CA LEU A 83 0.74 -11.75 4.38
C LEU A 83 1.49 -11.99 5.70
N PRO A 84 2.23 -13.10 5.84
CA PRO A 84 2.96 -13.39 7.07
C PRO A 84 4.05 -12.34 7.31
N ARG A 85 4.13 -11.81 8.53
CA ARG A 85 5.18 -10.85 8.90
C ARG A 85 6.43 -11.58 9.38
N GLN A 86 7.56 -11.35 8.71
CA GLN A 86 8.89 -11.64 9.23
C GLN A 86 9.62 -10.32 9.49
N ILE A 87 9.54 -9.78 10.72
CA ILE A 87 10.46 -8.74 11.14
C ILE A 87 11.73 -9.44 11.61
N THR A 88 12.74 -9.49 10.76
CA THR A 88 14.03 -10.09 11.10
C THR A 88 14.95 -9.08 11.80
N LYS A 89 14.68 -7.78 11.70
CA LYS A 89 15.55 -6.73 12.26
C LYS A 89 14.81 -5.41 12.53
N ALA A 90 15.15 -4.73 13.62
CA ALA A 90 14.74 -3.34 13.88
C ALA A 90 15.68 -2.37 13.14
N TYR A 91 15.12 -1.36 12.48
CA TYR A 91 15.87 -0.36 11.70
C TYR A 91 15.66 1.03 12.29
N SER A 92 16.71 1.84 12.38
CA SER A 92 16.67 3.20 12.94
C SER A 92 16.12 4.24 11.98
N ALA A 93 16.21 4.02 10.66
CA ALA A 93 15.63 4.88 9.63
C ALA A 93 14.50 4.12 8.91
N ARG A 94 13.29 4.70 8.93
CA ARG A 94 12.09 4.14 8.31
C ARG A 94 11.49 5.15 7.33
N ALA A 95 10.91 4.64 6.26
CA ALA A 95 10.16 5.41 5.28
C ALA A 95 8.87 4.66 4.93
N ALA A 96 7.91 5.38 4.36
CA ALA A 96 6.66 4.82 3.87
C ALA A 96 6.38 5.32 2.45
N VAL A 97 5.88 4.44 1.59
CA VAL A 97 5.51 4.78 0.20
C VAL A 97 4.12 4.26 -0.10
N VAL A 98 3.35 5.00 -0.89
CA VAL A 98 2.00 4.62 -1.29
C VAL A 98 2.01 4.03 -2.69
N ILE A 99 1.54 2.79 -2.85
CA ILE A 99 1.17 2.24 -4.16
C ILE A 99 -0.25 2.72 -4.47
N PRO A 100 -0.43 3.77 -5.29
CA PRO A 100 -1.70 4.45 -5.40
C PRO A 100 -2.47 3.87 -6.59
N LEU A 101 -3.51 3.11 -6.29
CA LEU A 101 -4.44 2.55 -7.25
C LEU A 101 -5.51 3.59 -7.56
N CYS A 102 -5.84 3.79 -8.82
CA CYS A 102 -6.90 4.71 -9.24
C CYS A 102 -7.66 4.19 -10.45
N THR A 103 -8.82 4.76 -10.70
CA THR A 103 -9.50 4.67 -11.99
C THR A 103 -9.26 5.98 -12.72
N PHE A 104 -8.32 6.02 -13.66
CA PHE A 104 -7.99 7.22 -14.41
C PHE A 104 -8.74 7.22 -15.74
N GLU A 105 -9.60 8.22 -15.94
CA GLU A 105 -10.47 8.32 -17.13
C GLU A 105 -11.25 7.02 -17.46
N GLY A 106 -11.69 6.30 -16.42
CA GLY A 106 -12.41 5.03 -16.55
C GLY A 106 -11.51 3.80 -16.69
N GLU A 107 -10.19 3.94 -16.71
CA GLU A 107 -9.25 2.83 -16.79
C GLU A 107 -8.54 2.56 -15.45
N PRO A 108 -8.57 1.30 -14.94
CA PRO A 108 -7.79 0.90 -13.77
C PRO A 108 -6.29 1.16 -13.99
N SER A 109 -5.70 2.01 -13.15
CA SER A 109 -4.34 2.52 -13.31
C SER A 109 -3.60 2.59 -11.98
N VAL A 110 -2.29 2.77 -12.07
CA VAL A 110 -1.41 3.08 -10.92
C VAL A 110 -0.81 4.47 -11.14
N LEU A 111 -0.87 5.32 -10.11
CA LEU A 111 -0.31 6.67 -10.11
C LEU A 111 1.18 6.63 -9.72
N PHE A 112 1.98 7.44 -10.39
CA PHE A 112 3.41 7.61 -10.14
C PHE A 112 3.79 9.10 -10.12
N THR A 113 4.86 9.41 -9.40
CA THR A 113 5.54 10.70 -9.40
C THR A 113 6.86 10.60 -10.16
N LEU A 114 7.19 11.62 -10.93
CA LEU A 114 8.55 11.88 -11.39
C LEU A 114 9.20 12.86 -10.42
N ARG A 115 10.25 12.44 -9.71
CA ARG A 115 10.90 13.31 -8.72
C ARG A 115 11.63 14.47 -9.39
N SER A 116 11.47 15.66 -8.83
CA SER A 116 12.13 16.88 -9.32
C SER A 116 13.66 16.76 -9.33
N LEU A 117 14.32 17.42 -10.27
CA LEU A 117 15.79 17.46 -10.36
C LEU A 117 16.44 18.25 -9.19
N THR A 118 15.65 18.97 -8.41
CA THR A 118 16.09 19.77 -7.27
C THR A 118 16.25 18.95 -5.97
N VAL A 119 15.57 17.80 -5.84
CA VAL A 119 15.57 17.01 -4.59
C VAL A 119 16.90 16.33 -4.28
N GLY A 120 17.27 16.20 -3.00
CA GLY A 120 18.61 15.73 -2.61
C GLY A 120 18.99 14.30 -3.02
N LYS A 121 18.01 13.40 -3.25
CA LYS A 121 18.21 11.98 -3.61
C LYS A 121 17.22 11.55 -4.70
N HIS A 122 17.58 10.55 -5.50
CA HIS A 122 16.71 9.92 -6.52
C HIS A 122 16.13 10.90 -7.56
N LYS A 123 16.94 11.89 -7.98
CA LYS A 123 16.56 12.93 -8.94
C LYS A 123 16.12 12.35 -10.28
N GLY A 124 14.95 12.73 -10.78
CA GLY A 124 14.42 12.27 -12.06
C GLY A 124 14.04 10.80 -12.10
N GLU A 125 13.97 10.12 -10.94
CA GLU A 125 13.51 8.74 -10.85
C GLU A 125 11.99 8.68 -10.68
N VAL A 126 11.37 7.67 -11.32
CA VAL A 126 9.95 7.36 -11.09
C VAL A 126 9.79 6.72 -9.72
N CYS A 127 8.94 7.32 -8.91
CA CYS A 127 8.68 6.87 -7.56
C CYS A 127 7.18 6.70 -7.31
N PHE A 128 6.90 5.92 -6.27
CA PHE A 128 5.65 6.05 -5.56
C PHE A 128 5.72 7.28 -4.65
N PRO A 129 4.60 8.00 -4.43
CA PRO A 129 4.56 9.05 -3.44
C PRO A 129 4.94 8.53 -2.05
N GLY A 130 5.70 9.30 -1.29
CA GLY A 130 6.14 8.87 0.03
C GLY A 130 7.48 9.43 0.47
N GLY A 131 7.78 9.22 1.74
CA GLY A 131 8.94 9.83 2.38
C GLY A 131 9.29 9.20 3.71
N MET A 132 10.12 9.93 4.47
CA MET A 132 10.61 9.48 5.76
C MET A 132 9.51 9.54 6.81
N VAL A 133 9.53 8.61 7.76
CA VAL A 133 8.63 8.70 8.92
C VAL A 133 9.08 9.85 9.81
N ASP A 134 8.18 10.80 10.05
CA ASP A 134 8.38 11.91 10.98
C ASP A 134 8.10 11.45 12.42
N PRO A 135 8.81 11.97 13.44
CA PRO A 135 8.45 11.79 14.85
C PRO A 135 6.98 12.04 15.20
N ASP A 136 6.32 12.97 14.50
CA ASP A 136 4.91 13.34 14.73
C ASP A 136 3.92 12.42 13.98
N ASP A 137 4.40 11.52 13.11
CA ASP A 137 3.55 10.56 12.42
C ASP A 137 3.02 9.49 13.40
N SER A 138 1.70 9.37 13.47
CA SER A 138 1.02 8.45 14.38
C SER A 138 1.23 6.97 14.02
N CYS A 139 1.46 6.69 12.73
CA CYS A 139 1.68 5.36 12.17
C CYS A 139 2.25 5.47 10.75
N ILE A 140 2.68 4.33 10.18
CA ILE A 140 3.17 4.25 8.80
C ILE A 140 2.12 4.71 7.78
N GLU A 141 0.86 4.33 7.99
CA GLU A 141 -0.25 4.78 7.15
C GLU A 141 -0.43 6.30 7.23
N GLY A 142 -0.22 6.89 8.43
CA GLY A 142 -0.21 8.33 8.64
C GLY A 142 0.89 9.03 7.85
N THR A 143 2.12 8.51 7.88
CA THR A 143 3.23 8.99 7.04
C THR A 143 2.82 8.99 5.57
N CYS A 144 2.26 7.88 5.08
CA CYS A 144 1.81 7.75 3.70
C CYS A 144 0.75 8.80 3.31
N LEU A 145 -0.23 9.05 4.17
CA LEU A 145 -1.28 10.03 3.90
C LEU A 145 -0.76 11.47 3.93
N ARG A 146 0.16 11.79 4.84
CA ARG A 146 0.85 13.09 4.87
C ARG A 146 1.61 13.35 3.58
N GLU A 147 2.46 12.40 3.18
CA GLU A 147 3.27 12.51 1.95
C GLU A 147 2.41 12.58 0.69
N MET A 148 1.30 11.82 0.62
CA MET A 148 0.32 11.95 -0.48
C MET A 148 -0.30 13.35 -0.55
N ASN A 149 -0.51 13.99 0.61
CA ASN A 149 -1.02 15.36 0.65
C ASN A 149 0.04 16.37 0.22
N GLU A 150 1.26 16.23 0.71
CA GLU A 150 2.38 17.15 0.45
C GLU A 150 2.86 17.07 -1.00
N GLU A 151 3.04 15.86 -1.56
CA GLU A 151 3.58 15.68 -2.91
C GLU A 151 2.50 15.81 -4.02
N VAL A 152 1.28 15.32 -3.76
CA VAL A 152 0.23 15.11 -4.79
C VAL A 152 -1.02 15.97 -4.54
N GLY A 153 -1.11 16.65 -3.39
CA GLY A 153 -2.25 17.49 -3.03
C GLY A 153 -3.52 16.70 -2.68
N LEU A 154 -3.42 15.38 -2.50
CA LEU A 154 -4.57 14.55 -2.14
C LEU A 154 -4.81 14.59 -0.63
N ALA A 155 -6.00 15.03 -0.24
CA ALA A 155 -6.39 15.01 1.17
C ALA A 155 -6.41 13.56 1.70
N PRO A 156 -6.07 13.32 2.98
CA PRO A 156 -6.09 11.97 3.57
C PRO A 156 -7.41 11.21 3.35
N GLU A 157 -8.55 11.91 3.37
CA GLU A 157 -9.88 11.33 3.15
C GLU A 157 -10.12 10.89 1.70
N GLY A 158 -9.31 11.40 0.77
CA GLY A 158 -9.33 11.02 -0.65
C GLY A 158 -8.59 9.73 -0.95
N VAL A 159 -7.96 9.10 0.05
CA VAL A 159 -7.20 7.85 -0.13
C VAL A 159 -7.77 6.77 0.78
N ASP A 160 -8.37 5.75 0.17
CA ASP A 160 -8.83 4.54 0.85
C ASP A 160 -7.67 3.58 1.07
N VAL A 161 -7.11 3.56 2.27
CA VAL A 161 -6.00 2.67 2.64
C VAL A 161 -6.48 1.22 2.69
N LEU A 162 -6.00 0.40 1.75
CA LEU A 162 -6.37 -1.02 1.64
C LEU A 162 -5.53 -1.93 2.54
N GLY A 163 -4.34 -1.47 2.91
CA GLY A 163 -3.45 -2.16 3.83
C GLY A 163 -1.99 -2.11 3.38
N VAL A 164 -1.12 -2.63 4.23
CA VAL A 164 0.31 -2.58 3.99
C VAL A 164 0.76 -3.80 3.18
N LEU A 165 1.49 -3.57 2.09
CA LEU A 165 2.16 -4.61 1.34
C LEU A 165 3.38 -5.07 2.15
N ARG A 166 3.41 -6.35 2.52
CA ARG A 166 4.54 -6.92 3.26
C ARG A 166 5.52 -7.52 2.25
N CYS A 167 6.67 -6.87 2.07
CA CYS A 167 7.80 -7.38 1.28
C CYS A 167 8.96 -7.78 2.20
N ASP A 168 9.88 -8.61 1.70
CA ASP A 168 11.08 -8.98 2.44
C ASP A 168 11.96 -7.74 2.66
N TRP A 169 12.00 -7.30 3.91
CA TRP A 169 12.73 -6.11 4.33
C TRP A 169 14.24 -6.22 4.11
N SER A 170 14.79 -7.44 4.10
CA SER A 170 16.21 -7.64 3.81
C SER A 170 16.53 -7.28 2.35
N SER A 171 15.61 -7.60 1.44
CA SER A 171 15.70 -7.22 0.03
C SER A 171 15.51 -5.71 -0.14
N VAL A 172 14.50 -5.10 0.50
CA VAL A 172 14.26 -3.64 0.41
C VAL A 172 15.41 -2.81 0.99
N THR A 173 15.92 -3.20 2.14
CA THR A 173 17.02 -2.46 2.81
C THR A 173 18.35 -2.62 2.09
N SER A 174 18.57 -3.73 1.37
CA SER A 174 19.75 -3.84 0.51
C SER A 174 19.70 -2.89 -0.69
N ILE A 175 18.51 -2.53 -1.18
CA ILE A 175 18.33 -1.58 -2.28
C ILE A 175 18.49 -0.13 -1.81
N THR A 176 17.93 0.22 -0.65
CA THR A 176 17.80 1.64 -0.23
C THR A 176 18.64 2.03 0.99
N GLY A 177 19.09 1.06 1.79
CA GLY A 177 19.66 1.30 3.12
C GLY A 177 18.64 1.74 4.18
N ILE A 178 17.35 1.81 3.83
CA ILE A 178 16.26 2.30 4.69
C ILE A 178 15.14 1.25 4.76
N ALA A 179 14.46 1.20 5.89
CA ALA A 179 13.27 0.38 6.07
C ALA A 179 12.04 1.01 5.38
N VAL A 180 11.87 0.80 4.07
CA VAL A 180 10.73 1.34 3.31
C VAL A 180 9.51 0.43 3.43
N THR A 181 8.39 1.00 3.86
CA THR A 181 7.11 0.30 4.03
C THR A 181 6.12 0.69 2.93
N PRO A 182 5.73 -0.24 2.04
CA PRO A 182 4.75 0.06 1.01
C PRO A 182 3.32 -0.12 1.51
N VAL A 183 2.49 0.90 1.36
CA VAL A 183 1.06 0.91 1.69
C VAL A 183 0.26 0.96 0.40
N VAL A 184 -0.72 0.08 0.23
CA VAL A 184 -1.61 0.09 -0.94
C VAL A 184 -2.81 0.97 -0.62
N GLY A 185 -3.00 2.02 -1.41
CA GLY A 185 -4.13 2.95 -1.29
C GLY A 185 -4.96 2.98 -2.57
N PHE A 186 -6.26 3.19 -2.45
CA PHE A 186 -7.15 3.42 -3.58
C PHE A 186 -7.70 4.85 -3.56
N ILE A 187 -7.44 5.61 -4.62
CA ILE A 187 -7.80 7.04 -4.72
C ILE A 187 -9.22 7.22 -5.30
N GLY A 188 -9.78 6.19 -5.94
CA GLY A 188 -11.05 6.31 -6.66
C GLY A 188 -10.88 6.84 -8.08
N GLU A 189 -11.90 7.55 -8.55
CA GLU A 189 -11.94 8.16 -9.89
C GLU A 189 -11.00 9.37 -9.96
N MET A 190 -10.16 9.40 -10.99
CA MET A 190 -9.19 10.46 -11.24
C MET A 190 -9.26 10.97 -12.68
N SER A 191 -8.87 12.23 -12.82
CA SER A 191 -8.67 12.93 -14.09
C SER A 191 -7.50 13.91 -13.92
N ASP A 192 -7.02 14.52 -15.00
CA ASP A 192 -5.96 15.54 -14.96
C ASP A 192 -6.25 16.74 -14.03
N ARG A 193 -7.53 16.96 -13.67
CA ARG A 193 -7.94 18.07 -12.79
C ARG A 193 -8.04 17.70 -11.32
N THR A 194 -7.75 16.44 -10.97
CA THR A 194 -8.02 15.90 -9.62
C THR A 194 -6.90 16.21 -8.62
N VAL A 195 -5.70 16.60 -9.09
CA VAL A 195 -4.50 16.70 -8.25
C VAL A 195 -3.73 18.01 -8.48
N ALA A 196 -3.03 18.45 -7.45
CA ALA A 196 -2.14 19.60 -7.49
C ALA A 196 -0.79 19.19 -6.91
N ILE A 197 0.26 19.21 -7.74
CA ILE A 197 1.59 18.78 -7.32
C ILE A 197 2.33 19.87 -6.57
N ASN A 198 3.19 19.46 -5.64
CA ASN A 198 4.24 20.32 -5.13
C ASN A 198 5.46 20.29 -6.07
N GLU A 199 5.60 21.33 -6.89
CA GLU A 199 6.67 21.44 -7.91
C GLU A 199 8.09 21.43 -7.32
N ASP A 200 8.25 21.74 -6.02
CA ASP A 200 9.56 21.69 -5.36
C ASP A 200 10.08 20.25 -5.22
N GLU A 201 9.18 19.27 -5.16
CA GLU A 201 9.50 17.85 -4.92
C GLU A 201 9.16 16.94 -6.10
N VAL A 202 8.08 17.26 -6.82
CA VAL A 202 7.52 16.47 -7.92
C VAL A 202 7.57 17.28 -9.22
N GLU A 203 8.27 16.76 -10.23
CA GLU A 203 8.30 17.37 -11.56
C GLU A 203 7.00 17.12 -12.33
N SER A 204 6.47 15.91 -12.24
CA SER A 204 5.22 15.54 -12.90
C SER A 204 4.53 14.35 -12.24
N LEU A 205 3.22 14.26 -12.44
CA LEU A 205 2.42 13.07 -12.15
C LEU A 205 2.02 12.39 -13.44
N PHE A 206 1.98 11.06 -13.41
CA PHE A 206 1.43 10.28 -14.50
C PHE A 206 0.86 8.98 -13.98
N THR A 207 -0.07 8.40 -14.74
CA THR A 207 -0.65 7.09 -14.46
C THR A 207 -0.22 6.10 -15.52
N VAL A 208 -0.07 4.83 -15.14
CA VAL A 208 0.07 3.73 -16.10
C VAL A 208 -1.11 2.77 -15.94
N PRO A 209 -1.85 2.48 -17.02
CA PRO A 209 -2.93 1.50 -16.97
C PRO A 209 -2.44 0.14 -16.51
N VAL A 210 -3.22 -0.54 -15.68
CA VAL A 210 -2.88 -1.89 -15.17
C VAL A 210 -2.67 -2.88 -16.31
N ARG A 211 -3.46 -2.77 -17.40
CA ARG A 211 -3.28 -3.59 -18.60
C ARG A 211 -1.87 -3.46 -19.19
N ASP A 212 -1.31 -2.25 -19.20
CA ASP A 212 -0.03 -1.97 -19.82
C ASP A 212 1.11 -2.44 -18.91
N LEU A 213 0.91 -2.41 -17.59
CA LEU A 213 1.81 -2.97 -16.60
C LEU A 213 1.83 -4.51 -16.60
N MET A 214 0.72 -5.15 -16.99
CA MET A 214 0.61 -6.61 -17.09
C MET A 214 1.11 -7.16 -18.42
N ASN A 215 1.13 -6.35 -19.47
CA ASN A 215 1.59 -6.75 -20.79
C ASN A 215 3.08 -7.11 -20.79
N GLN A 216 3.43 -8.34 -21.18
CA GLN A 216 4.81 -8.84 -21.19
C GLN A 216 5.73 -8.11 -22.17
N ASP A 217 5.18 -7.43 -23.18
CA ASP A 217 5.97 -6.61 -24.11
C ASP A 217 6.41 -5.27 -23.48
N ASN A 218 5.80 -4.90 -22.35
CA ASN A 218 5.98 -3.61 -21.68
C ASN A 218 6.89 -3.68 -20.44
N TRP A 219 7.56 -4.81 -20.21
CA TRP A 219 8.58 -4.91 -19.16
C TRP A 219 9.61 -5.98 -19.48
N ILE A 220 10.80 -5.83 -18.90
CA ILE A 220 11.89 -6.79 -19.02
C ILE A 220 12.34 -7.24 -17.64
N ARG A 221 12.71 -8.52 -17.51
CA ARG A 221 13.30 -9.06 -16.29
C ARG A 221 14.36 -10.08 -16.64
N HIS A 222 15.61 -9.76 -16.29
CA HIS A 222 16.70 -10.72 -16.33
C HIS A 222 16.63 -11.66 -15.12
N SER A 223 17.19 -12.87 -15.24
CA SER A 223 17.18 -13.87 -14.16
C SER A 223 17.72 -13.28 -12.86
N ASN A 224 16.96 -13.44 -11.75
CA ASN A 224 17.26 -12.90 -10.42
C ASN A 224 17.37 -11.37 -10.33
N ALA A 225 16.83 -10.63 -11.31
CA ALA A 225 16.76 -9.17 -11.26
C ALA A 225 15.33 -8.68 -10.95
N THR A 226 15.26 -7.45 -10.45
CA THR A 226 14.03 -6.67 -10.40
C THR A 226 13.56 -6.36 -11.83
N PRO A 227 12.24 -6.40 -12.12
CA PRO A 227 11.75 -5.99 -13.44
C PRO A 227 12.02 -4.51 -13.71
N VAL A 228 12.00 -4.18 -14.99
CA VAL A 228 12.01 -2.80 -15.49
C VAL A 228 10.79 -2.64 -16.39
N PHE A 229 9.87 -1.76 -16.01
CA PHE A 229 8.66 -1.48 -16.77
C PHE A 229 8.91 -0.32 -17.73
N THR A 230 8.52 -0.51 -18.98
CA THR A 230 8.76 0.40 -20.11
C THR A 230 7.48 0.83 -20.83
N GLY A 231 6.32 0.34 -20.41
CA GLY A 231 5.02 0.66 -21.04
C GLY A 231 4.44 2.03 -20.68
N GLY A 232 5.02 2.73 -19.71
CA GLY A 232 4.61 4.08 -19.31
C GLY A 232 5.41 5.19 -20.01
N PRO A 233 5.08 6.48 -19.76
CA PRO A 233 5.83 7.62 -20.29
C PRO A 233 7.26 7.70 -19.76
N HIS A 234 7.52 7.08 -18.61
CA HIS A 234 8.83 7.01 -17.96
C HIS A 234 9.15 5.57 -17.57
N VAL A 235 10.43 5.23 -17.57
CA VAL A 235 10.91 3.90 -17.18
C VAL A 235 10.80 3.73 -15.66
N ILE A 236 10.15 2.65 -15.22
CA ILE A 236 9.98 2.30 -13.80
C ILE A 236 10.94 1.17 -13.47
N TRP A 237 11.83 1.40 -12.50
CA TRP A 237 12.89 0.45 -12.13
C TRP A 237 13.20 0.53 -10.62
N GLY A 238 14.17 -0.25 -10.16
CA GLY A 238 14.64 -0.19 -8.77
C GLY A 238 13.57 -0.61 -7.76
N LEU A 239 13.54 0.04 -6.59
CA LEU A 239 12.58 -0.32 -5.53
C LEU A 239 11.12 -0.18 -6.01
N THR A 240 10.80 0.89 -6.76
CA THR A 240 9.45 1.13 -7.29
C THR A 240 8.96 -0.05 -8.12
N ALA A 241 9.79 -0.53 -9.06
CA ALA A 241 9.43 -1.68 -9.90
C ALA A 241 9.36 -2.99 -9.11
N TYR A 242 10.23 -3.19 -8.10
CA TYR A 242 10.17 -4.36 -7.23
C TYR A 242 8.84 -4.44 -6.47
N LEU A 243 8.43 -3.33 -5.87
CA LEU A 243 7.18 -3.25 -5.11
C LEU A 243 5.96 -3.39 -6.03
N LEU A 244 6.03 -2.79 -7.21
CA LEU A 244 4.98 -2.90 -8.23
C LEU A 244 4.80 -4.35 -8.69
N ASP A 245 5.88 -5.07 -8.97
CA ASP A 245 5.86 -6.49 -9.38
C ASP A 245 5.10 -7.34 -8.35
N ILE A 246 5.45 -7.22 -7.07
CA ILE A 246 4.80 -7.96 -5.99
C ILE A 246 3.33 -7.54 -5.86
N CYS A 247 3.02 -6.25 -5.98
CA CYS A 247 1.65 -5.78 -5.90
C CYS A 247 0.79 -6.38 -7.02
N LEU A 248 1.27 -6.35 -8.26
CA LEU A 248 0.60 -6.92 -9.42
C LEU A 248 0.42 -8.44 -9.27
N SER A 249 1.51 -9.13 -8.96
CA SER A 249 1.56 -10.60 -8.93
C SER A 249 0.80 -11.17 -7.75
N ASP A 250 0.91 -10.60 -6.55
CA ASP A 250 0.46 -11.29 -5.34
C ASP A 250 -0.81 -10.66 -4.76
N ILE A 251 -1.01 -9.36 -5.00
CA ILE A 251 -2.07 -8.59 -4.36
C ILE A 251 -3.24 -8.33 -5.31
N LEU A 252 -2.99 -7.75 -6.49
CA LEU A 252 -4.05 -7.41 -7.42
C LEU A 252 -4.63 -8.68 -8.03
N GLN A 253 -3.80 -9.56 -8.59
CA GLN A 253 -4.27 -10.81 -9.21
C GLN A 253 -5.39 -10.51 -10.22
N ILE A 254 -5.10 -9.59 -11.14
CA ILE A 254 -5.98 -9.25 -12.26
C ILE A 254 -5.64 -10.16 -13.44
N SER A 255 -6.65 -10.54 -14.22
CA SER A 255 -6.49 -11.21 -15.52
C SER A 255 -6.98 -10.29 -16.62
N ASP A 256 -6.47 -10.51 -17.83
CA ASP A 256 -7.07 -9.94 -19.04
C ASP A 256 -8.55 -10.36 -19.21
#